data_AF-A0A0D7CFS6-F1
#
_entry.id   AF-A0A0D7CFS6-F1
#
_cell.length_a   1.000
_cell.length_b   1.000
_cell.length_c   1.000
_cell.angle_alpha   90.00
_cell.angle_beta   90.00
_cell.angle_gamma   90.00
#
_symmetry.space_group_name_H-M   'P 1'
#
loop_
_entity.id
_entity.type
_entity.pdbx_description
1 polymer ?
#
loop_
_entity_poly.entity_id
_entity_poly.type
_entity_poly.pdbx_seq_one_letter_code
_entity_poly.pdbx_strand_id
1 'polypeptide(L)'
;MSDDQRNALRDLVSHLGAGIRDPHYRPAYDAAANICSGVYEMIPVDVHDLVHEAVMAGYAAALSDLEEGKLDDQVRERSEVLE
;
A
#
# COMPACT_ATOMS: atom_id res chain seq x y z
N MET A 1 -11.58 -19.63 2.76
CA MET A 1 -12.06 -18.35 2.23
C MET A 1 -13.17 -18.63 1.22
N SER A 2 -14.28 -17.89 1.24
CA SER A 2 -15.35 -18.04 0.23
C SER A 2 -14.95 -17.36 -1.09
N ASP A 3 -15.54 -17.78 -2.21
CA ASP A 3 -15.24 -17.19 -3.52
C ASP A 3 -15.66 -15.72 -3.61
N ASP A 4 -16.71 -15.32 -2.90
CA ASP A 4 -17.15 -13.91 -2.79
C ASP A 4 -16.09 -13.04 -2.09
N GLN A 5 -15.50 -13.56 -1.00
CA GLN A 5 -14.41 -12.88 -0.31
C GLN A 5 -13.17 -12.74 -1.19
N ARG A 6 -12.86 -13.77 -2.00
CA ARG A 6 -11.73 -13.75 -2.94
C ARG A 6 -11.92 -12.72 -4.05
N ASN A 7 -13.13 -12.62 -4.60
CA ASN A 7 -13.44 -11.65 -5.65
C ASN A 7 -13.42 -10.21 -5.11
N ALA A 8 -14.00 -9.97 -3.93
CA ALA A 8 -13.92 -8.66 -3.27
C ALA A 8 -12.47 -8.26 -2.98
N LEU A 9 -11.62 -9.22 -2.60
CA LEU A 9 -10.19 -9.01 -2.41
C LEU A 9 -9.52 -8.58 -3.72
N ARG A 10 -9.82 -9.27 -4.81
CA ARG A 10 -9.19 -9.02 -6.12
C ARG A 10 -9.60 -7.68 -6.73
N ASP A 11 -10.84 -7.27 -6.52
CA ASP A 11 -11.34 -5.95 -6.92
C ASP A 11 -10.66 -4.85 -6.11
N LEU A 12 -10.49 -5.05 -4.80
CA LEU A 12 -9.76 -4.14 -3.92
C LEU A 12 -8.29 -3.99 -4.36
N VAL A 13 -7.61 -5.12 -4.61
CA VAL A 13 -6.25 -5.20 -5.14
C VAL A 13 -6.11 -4.39 -6.44
N SER A 14 -7.00 -4.64 -7.40
CA SER A 14 -6.99 -3.98 -8.69
C SER A 14 -7.22 -2.46 -8.56
N HIS A 15 -8.07 -2.04 -7.62
CA HIS A 15 -8.31 -0.63 -7.33
C HIS A 15 -7.07 0.07 -6.73
N LEU A 16 -6.34 -0.64 -5.86
CA LEU A 16 -5.14 -0.13 -5.21
C LEU A 16 -3.96 -0.01 -6.18
N GLY A 17 -3.75 -0.99 -7.06
CA GLY A 17 -2.65 -1.00 -8.04
C GLY A 17 -2.83 -0.08 -9.24
N ALA A 18 -4.08 0.23 -9.64
CA ALA A 18 -4.38 0.99 -10.86
C ALA A 18 -3.87 2.45 -10.88
N GLY A 19 -3.51 3.00 -9.71
CA GLY A 19 -3.08 4.40 -9.57
C GLY A 19 -1.56 4.62 -9.49
N ILE A 20 -0.75 3.56 -9.53
CA ILE A 20 0.70 3.71 -9.31
C ILE A 20 1.38 4.26 -10.57
N ARG A 21 1.91 5.48 -10.48
CA ARG A 21 2.67 6.11 -11.56
C ARG A 21 4.00 5.37 -11.78
N ASP A 22 4.45 5.28 -13.02
CA ASP A 22 5.68 4.58 -13.42
C ASP A 22 6.94 5.00 -12.62
N PRO A 23 7.16 6.30 -12.28
CA PRO A 23 8.29 6.72 -11.45
C PRO A 23 8.24 6.16 -10.01
N HIS A 24 7.04 5.94 -9.48
CA HIS A 24 6.79 5.52 -8.09
C HIS A 24 6.68 4.01 -7.95
N TYR A 25 6.49 3.29 -9.06
CA TYR A 25 6.33 1.84 -9.07
C TYR A 25 7.51 1.12 -8.43
N ARG A 26 8.74 1.41 -8.89
CA ARG A 26 9.93 0.69 -8.41
C ARG A 26 10.25 1.01 -6.93
N PRO A 27 10.26 2.29 -6.48
CA PRO A 27 10.41 2.60 -5.07
C PRO A 27 9.32 1.98 -4.18
N ALA A 28 8.06 2.00 -4.63
CA ALA A 28 6.95 1.40 -3.88
C ALA A 28 7.04 -0.12 -3.80
N TYR A 29 7.47 -0.78 -4.88
CA TYR A 29 7.71 -2.22 -4.92
C TYR A 29 8.83 -2.63 -3.96
N ASP A 30 9.97 -1.93 -3.99
CA ASP A 30 11.10 -2.22 -3.10
C ASP A 30 10.70 -2.02 -1.62
N ALA A 31 9.92 -0.97 -1.32
CA ALA A 31 9.38 -0.74 0.02
C ALA A 31 8.41 -1.85 0.45
N ALA A 32 7.50 -2.26 -0.43
CA ALA A 32 6.56 -3.34 -0.18
C ALA A 32 7.27 -4.68 0.05
N ALA A 33 8.27 -5.00 -0.75
CA ALA A 33 9.07 -6.22 -0.59
C ALA A 33 9.80 -6.22 0.78
N ASN A 34 10.40 -5.11 1.17
CA ASN A 34 11.09 -4.99 2.45
C ASN A 34 10.13 -5.12 3.64
N ILE A 35 9.00 -4.41 3.63
CA ILE A 35 8.01 -4.46 4.72
C ILE A 35 7.38 -5.86 4.79
N CYS A 36 7.01 -6.41 3.65
CA CYS A 36 6.32 -7.70 3.62
C CYS A 36 7.24 -8.88 3.94
N SER A 37 8.57 -8.74 3.74
CA SER A 37 9.54 -9.80 4.05
C SER A 37 9.46 -10.30 5.50
N GLY A 38 9.12 -9.43 6.45
CA GLY A 38 8.90 -9.81 7.85
C GLY A 38 7.44 -10.15 8.20
N VAL A 39 6.47 -9.70 7.39
CA VAL A 39 5.04 -9.85 7.67
C VAL A 39 4.47 -11.13 7.07
N TYR A 40 5.03 -11.62 5.96
CA TYR A 40 4.53 -12.82 5.26
C TYR A 40 4.54 -14.09 6.11
N GLU A 41 5.45 -14.21 7.07
CA GLU A 41 5.46 -15.35 8.01
C GLU A 41 4.28 -15.34 8.99
N MET A 42 3.64 -14.18 9.19
CA MET A 42 2.56 -13.97 10.17
C MET A 42 1.16 -13.97 9.55
N ILE A 43 1.06 -13.97 8.22
CA ILE A 43 -0.22 -13.86 7.51
C ILE A 43 -0.44 -15.04 6.54
N PRO A 44 -1.70 -15.43 6.29
CA PRO A 44 -2.02 -16.49 5.33
C PRO A 44 -1.48 -16.21 3.93
N VAL A 45 -0.98 -17.24 3.24
CA VAL A 45 -0.40 -17.12 1.89
C VAL A 45 -1.40 -16.57 0.88
N ASP A 46 -2.69 -16.87 1.04
CA ASP A 46 -3.76 -16.39 0.17
C ASP A 46 -4.01 -14.88 0.26
N VAL A 47 -3.41 -14.19 1.22
CA VAL A 47 -3.47 -12.72 1.34
C VAL A 47 -2.13 -12.02 1.11
N HIS A 48 -1.06 -12.76 0.77
CA HIS A 48 0.27 -12.17 0.56
C HIS A 48 0.25 -11.12 -0.55
N ASP A 49 -0.31 -11.46 -1.71
CA ASP A 49 -0.39 -10.56 -2.87
C ASP A 49 -1.21 -9.30 -2.54
N LEU A 50 -2.31 -9.44 -1.80
CA LEU A 50 -3.11 -8.30 -1.34
C LEU A 50 -2.29 -7.37 -0.44
N VAL A 51 -1.59 -7.93 0.53
CA VAL A 51 -0.78 -7.11 1.45
C VAL A 51 0.35 -6.43 0.70
N HIS A 52 0.99 -7.12 -0.25
CA HIS A 52 2.01 -6.52 -1.10
C HIS A 52 1.48 -5.32 -1.86
N GLU A 53 0.37 -5.49 -2.57
CA GLU A 53 -0.22 -4.46 -3.42
C GLU A 53 -0.78 -3.30 -2.60
N ALA A 54 -1.34 -3.56 -1.42
CA ALA A 54 -1.77 -2.51 -0.50
C ALA A 54 -0.59 -1.65 -0.01
N VAL A 55 0.53 -2.27 0.33
CA VAL A 55 1.74 -1.55 0.75
C VAL A 55 2.31 -0.75 -0.43
N MET A 56 2.36 -1.34 -1.63
CA MET A 56 2.78 -0.63 -2.83
C MET A 56 1.91 0.60 -3.12
N ALA A 57 0.59 0.45 -3.10
CA ALA A 57 -0.34 1.55 -3.34
C ALA A 57 -0.18 2.67 -2.32
N GLY A 58 -0.03 2.32 -1.03
CA GLY A 58 0.21 3.29 0.04
C GLY A 58 1.52 4.06 -0.14
N TYR A 59 2.61 3.37 -0.50
CA TYR A 59 3.89 4.04 -0.76
C TYR A 59 3.86 4.92 -2.02
N ALA A 60 3.23 4.45 -3.09
CA ALA A 60 3.09 5.25 -4.31
C ALA A 60 2.25 6.51 -4.08
N ALA A 61 1.19 6.41 -3.28
CA ALA A 61 0.39 7.55 -2.87
C ALA A 61 1.22 8.54 -2.04
N ALA A 62 1.99 8.04 -1.05
CA ALA A 62 2.87 8.88 -0.25
C ALA A 62 3.94 9.60 -1.10
N LEU A 63 4.54 8.92 -2.08
CA LEU A 63 5.49 9.56 -3.00
C LEU A 63 4.82 10.64 -3.86
N SER A 64 3.59 10.39 -4.32
CA SER A 64 2.81 11.38 -5.06
C SER A 64 2.44 12.59 -4.19
N ASP A 65 2.00 12.36 -2.95
CA ASP A 65 1.71 13.41 -1.98
C ASP A 65 2.95 14.23 -1.62
N LEU A 66 4.14 13.61 -1.60
CA LEU A 66 5.41 14.31 -1.41
C LEU A 66 5.70 15.27 -2.57
N GLU A 67 5.55 14.79 -3.82
CA GLU A 67 5.73 15.61 -5.02
C GLU A 67 4.74 16.76 -5.09
N GLU A 68 3.51 16.54 -4.64
CA GLU A 68 2.43 17.53 -4.61
C GLU A 68 2.48 18.44 -3.37
N GLY A 69 3.43 18.23 -2.46
CA GLY A 69 3.58 19.02 -1.23
C GLY A 69 2.48 18.80 -0.18
N LYS A 70 1.67 17.74 -0.31
CA LYS A 70 0.56 17.39 0.58
C LYS A 70 0.99 16.65 1.84
N LEU A 71 2.20 16.08 1.82
CA LEU A 71 2.71 15.25 2.90
C LEU A 71 2.89 16.06 4.21
N ASP A 72 3.27 17.33 4.11
CA ASP A 72 3.44 18.24 5.25
C ASP A 72 2.13 18.60 5.96
N ASP A 73 0.98 18.53 5.26
CA ASP A 73 -0.34 18.78 5.87
C ASP A 73 -0.83 17.52 6.59
N GLN A 74 -0.78 16.34 5.94
CA GLN A 74 -1.25 15.10 6.56
C GLN A 74 -0.35 14.58 7.70
N VAL A 75 0.98 14.74 7.58
CA VAL A 75 1.91 14.36 8.66
C VAL A 75 1.73 15.29 9.86
N ARG A 76 1.51 16.58 9.63
CA ARG A 76 1.20 17.54 10.69
C ARG A 76 -0.12 17.22 11.38
N GLU A 77 -1.19 16.99 10.63
CA GLU A 77 -2.47 16.52 11.20
C GLU A 77 -2.30 15.24 12.02
N ARG A 78 -1.52 14.26 11.54
CA ARG A 78 -1.25 13.02 12.30
C ARG A 78 -0.37 13.24 13.53
N SER A 79 0.54 14.19 13.50
CA SER A 79 1.37 14.55 14.67
C SER A 79 0.55 15.22 15.77
N GLU A 80 -0.43 16.06 15.39
CA GLU A 80 -1.34 16.75 16.31
C GLU A 80 -2.36 15.80 16.97
N VAL A 81 -2.66 14.65 16.35
CA VAL A 81 -3.54 13.60 16.90
C VAL A 81 -2.81 12.67 17.88
N LEU A 82 -1.47 12.70 17.90
CA LEU A 82 -0.64 11.87 18.79
C LEU A 82 -0.24 12.59 20.09
N GLU A 83 -0.80 13.78 20.36
CA GLU A 83 -0.74 14.48 21.66
C GLU A 83 -1.96 14.16 22.54
#